data_AF-G1PR48-F1
#
_entry.id   AF-G1PR48-F1
#
_cell.length_a   1.000
_cell.length_b   1.000
_cell.length_c   1.000
_cell.angle_alpha   90.00
_cell.angle_beta   90.00
_cell.angle_gamma   90.00
#
_symmetry.space_group_name_H-M   'P 1'
#
loop_
_entity.id
_entity.type
_entity.pdbx_description
1 polymer ?
#
loop_
_entity_poly.entity_id
_entity_poly.type
_entity_poly.pdbx_seq_one_letter_code
_entity_poly.pdbx_strand_id
1 'polypeptide(L)'
;MAESVTYADLRFVKAPLKKRVSSQPGQDPEADDDGELTYENVQVPTLSGGASNLASSGLGNKAGMESPGDGCLWGAVSRAGESRAGQGSPTCWKYLLLGLLLTCLLLGVAAIALGVRYLQVSQQLQHTSRALDATNSSLRLQLRLQSAQLGQQERELQGSRRELAQTREALQVEQRDCQAVRKQSQDWLAGWEETKEALRREETQRRDVEERLNRWRDTLKPL
;
A
#
# COMPACT_ATOMS: atom_id res chain seq x y z
N MET A 1 -5.69 18.31 43.10
CA MET A 1 -5.99 19.62 42.52
C MET A 1 -4.81 20.00 41.62
N ALA A 2 -5.11 20.38 40.38
CA ALA A 2 -4.24 20.99 39.36
C ALA A 2 -3.07 20.09 38.84
N GLU A 3 -2.70 20.04 37.56
CA GLU A 3 -2.75 21.06 36.51
C GLU A 3 -2.98 20.45 35.11
N SER A 4 -3.84 21.09 34.33
CA SER A 4 -4.08 20.86 32.91
C SER A 4 -3.00 21.54 32.07
N VAL A 5 -2.24 20.80 31.27
CA VAL A 5 -1.31 21.38 30.31
C VAL A 5 -2.07 21.72 29.02
N THR A 6 -2.43 22.99 28.89
CA THR A 6 -2.96 23.62 27.67
C THR A 6 -1.79 24.14 26.86
N TYR A 7 -1.37 23.43 25.81
CA TYR A 7 -0.40 23.99 24.86
C TYR A 7 -1.14 24.80 23.80
N ALA A 8 -0.90 26.11 23.82
CA ALA A 8 -1.44 27.06 22.86
C ALA A 8 -0.41 27.40 21.76
N ASP A 9 -0.96 27.88 20.64
CA ASP A 9 -0.42 28.91 19.75
C ASP A 9 0.75 28.51 18.81
N LEU A 10 0.43 27.75 17.75
CA LEU A 10 1.27 27.73 16.54
C LEU A 10 0.76 28.79 15.55
N ARG A 11 1.59 29.81 15.37
CA ARG A 11 1.31 31.06 14.67
C ARG A 11 1.44 30.86 13.16
N PHE A 12 0.40 31.26 12.43
CA PHE A 12 0.33 31.23 10.97
C PHE A 12 1.29 32.25 10.36
N VAL A 13 2.25 31.78 9.55
CA VAL A 13 3.00 32.65 8.63
C VAL A 13 2.20 32.82 7.34
N LYS A 14 2.18 34.07 6.87
CA LYS A 14 1.22 34.64 5.92
C LYS A 14 1.82 34.75 4.50
N ALA A 15 1.02 34.31 3.53
CA ALA A 15 0.90 34.75 2.12
C ALA A 15 1.78 34.10 1.01
N PRO A 16 1.35 34.13 -0.27
CA PRO A 16 0.13 34.74 -0.81
C PRO A 16 -0.85 33.82 -1.58
N LEU A 17 -2.13 34.20 -1.47
CA LEU A 17 -3.25 33.88 -2.35
C LEU A 17 -2.88 34.00 -3.84
N LYS A 18 -3.27 33.00 -4.65
CA LYS A 18 -4.07 33.25 -5.86
C LYS A 18 -5.26 32.31 -5.90
N LYS A 19 -6.42 32.96 -5.79
CA LYS A 19 -7.78 32.45 -5.91
C LYS A 19 -8.05 32.02 -7.36
N ARG A 20 -8.94 31.04 -7.55
CA ARG A 20 -10.31 31.31 -8.02
C ARG A 20 -11.21 30.12 -7.71
N VAL A 21 -12.23 30.41 -6.92
CA VAL A 21 -13.42 29.59 -6.68
C VAL A 21 -14.44 30.04 -7.73
N SER A 22 -15.18 29.11 -8.33
CA SER A 22 -16.53 29.40 -8.82
C SER A 22 -17.38 28.14 -8.67
N SER A 23 -18.35 28.26 -7.78
CA SER A 23 -19.38 27.30 -7.42
C SER A 23 -20.60 27.43 -8.32
N GLN A 24 -21.24 26.33 -8.72
CA GLN A 24 -22.68 26.15 -8.53
C GLN A 24 -23.13 24.68 -8.68
N PRO A 25 -24.27 24.30 -8.04
CA PRO A 25 -24.74 22.93 -7.83
C PRO A 25 -25.85 22.52 -8.83
N GLY A 26 -26.09 21.22 -8.98
CA GLY A 26 -27.31 20.68 -9.61
C GLY A 26 -27.13 19.31 -10.27
N GLN A 27 -27.88 18.33 -9.77
CA GLN A 27 -28.52 17.16 -10.43
C GLN A 27 -27.75 16.26 -11.45
N ASP A 28 -27.66 14.97 -11.10
CA ASP A 28 -27.68 13.67 -11.86
C ASP A 28 -27.82 13.63 -13.41
N PRO A 29 -27.58 12.47 -14.09
CA PRO A 29 -26.75 11.28 -13.81
C PRO A 29 -25.87 10.87 -15.03
N GLU A 30 -25.07 9.81 -14.88
CA GLU A 30 -24.34 9.06 -15.92
C GLU A 30 -23.32 9.80 -16.82
N ALA A 31 -22.04 9.57 -16.55
CA ALA A 31 -21.04 9.40 -17.61
C ALA A 31 -19.83 8.63 -17.04
N ASP A 32 -19.56 7.51 -17.70
CA ASP A 32 -18.30 6.77 -17.72
C ASP A 32 -17.13 7.76 -17.84
N ASP A 33 -16.29 7.87 -16.81
CA ASP A 33 -15.07 8.68 -16.89
C ASP A 33 -13.87 7.73 -16.78
N ASP A 34 -13.32 7.46 -17.95
CA ASP A 34 -12.13 6.67 -18.20
C ASP A 34 -10.98 7.12 -17.30
N GLY A 35 -10.33 6.13 -16.69
CA GLY A 35 -9.19 6.34 -15.81
C GLY A 35 -8.02 7.03 -16.52
N GLU A 36 -7.90 8.33 -16.35
CA GLU A 36 -6.69 9.08 -16.67
C GLU A 36 -5.63 8.81 -15.58
N LEU A 37 -5.03 7.62 -15.63
CA LEU A 37 -3.79 7.32 -14.91
C LEU A 37 -2.67 8.19 -15.49
N THR A 38 -2.53 9.39 -14.93
CA THR A 38 -1.36 10.23 -15.14
C THR A 38 -0.15 9.50 -14.56
N TYR A 39 0.60 8.82 -15.41
CA TYR A 39 1.86 8.19 -15.01
C TYR A 39 2.85 9.29 -14.61
N GLU A 40 3.03 9.46 -13.30
CA GLU A 40 4.09 10.27 -12.73
C GLU A 40 5.42 9.53 -12.94
N ASN A 41 6.24 10.05 -13.86
CA ASN A 41 7.58 9.54 -14.12
C ASN A 41 8.43 9.70 -12.86
N VAL A 42 8.70 8.59 -12.18
CA VAL A 42 9.62 8.53 -11.04
C VAL A 42 11.02 8.92 -11.54
N GLN A 43 11.51 10.07 -11.09
CA GLN A 43 12.87 10.53 -11.37
C GLN A 43 13.87 9.66 -10.61
N VAL A 44 14.74 8.98 -11.35
CA VAL A 44 15.93 8.32 -10.81
C VAL A 44 17.04 9.38 -10.71
N PRO A 45 17.66 9.61 -9.53
CA PRO A 45 18.76 10.56 -9.43
C PRO A 45 20.02 9.96 -10.05
N THR A 46 20.37 10.40 -11.26
CA THR A 46 21.71 10.21 -11.82
C THR A 46 22.57 11.42 -11.44
N LEU A 47 23.44 11.25 -10.45
CA LEU A 47 24.50 12.21 -10.15
C LEU A 47 25.87 11.56 -10.37
N SER A 48 26.75 12.35 -10.99
CA SER A 48 28.17 12.14 -11.28
C SER A 48 28.46 11.46 -12.62
N GLY A 49 29.04 12.09 -13.65
CA GLY A 49 29.63 13.41 -13.79
C GLY A 49 30.51 13.40 -15.04
N GLY A 50 30.35 14.43 -15.89
CA GLY A 50 31.37 15.00 -16.78
C GLY A 50 32.01 14.16 -17.91
N ALA A 51 31.72 14.54 -19.16
CA ALA A 51 32.70 14.87 -20.23
C ALA A 51 31.97 14.81 -21.59
N SER A 52 31.63 15.95 -22.18
CA SER A 52 32.42 16.61 -23.23
C SER A 52 31.94 16.21 -24.64
N ASN A 53 31.23 17.15 -25.24
CA ASN A 53 31.14 17.48 -26.66
C ASN A 53 32.11 16.71 -27.58
N LEU A 54 31.59 16.17 -28.68
CA LEU A 54 32.15 16.36 -30.02
C LEU A 54 31.09 16.01 -31.07
N ALA A 55 31.18 16.72 -32.19
CA ALA A 55 30.10 17.07 -33.08
C ALA A 55 29.88 16.08 -34.24
N SER A 56 28.65 16.15 -34.78
CA SER A 56 28.29 16.38 -36.19
C SER A 56 28.86 15.53 -37.33
N SER A 57 27.92 15.22 -38.23
CA SER A 57 28.06 14.95 -39.67
C SER A 57 28.45 13.51 -40.02
N GLY A 58 27.74 12.77 -40.87
CA GLY A 58 26.74 13.16 -41.85
C GLY A 58 26.97 12.31 -43.10
N LEU A 59 25.91 11.64 -43.56
CA LEU A 59 25.59 11.37 -44.96
C LEU A 59 26.52 10.44 -45.79
N GLY A 60 25.90 9.50 -46.51
CA GLY A 60 26.44 9.04 -47.79
C GLY A 60 26.41 7.55 -48.03
N ASN A 61 25.23 7.02 -48.37
CA ASN A 61 25.04 5.71 -48.97
C ASN A 61 24.81 5.84 -50.49
N LYS A 62 25.42 4.90 -51.24
CA LYS A 62 25.29 4.55 -52.67
C LYS A 62 26.21 5.23 -53.69
N ALA A 63 27.07 4.40 -54.30
CA ALA A 63 27.18 4.09 -55.75
C ALA A 63 28.37 3.10 -55.86
N GLY A 64 28.39 2.06 -56.70
CA GLY A 64 27.85 1.97 -58.04
C GLY A 64 29.02 2.08 -59.05
N MET A 65 29.47 0.91 -59.52
CA MET A 65 30.04 0.67 -60.86
C MET A 65 31.47 1.15 -61.20
N GLU A 66 32.14 0.31 -62.00
CA GLU A 66 33.22 0.59 -62.99
C GLU A 66 34.69 0.34 -62.60
N SER A 67 35.18 -0.82 -63.04
CA SER A 67 36.49 -1.05 -63.70
C SER A 67 36.50 -0.29 -65.04
N PRO A 68 37.61 0.23 -65.64
CA PRO A 68 38.83 -0.55 -65.93
C PRO A 68 40.20 0.18 -66.01
N GLY A 69 41.25 -0.63 -65.96
CA GLY A 69 42.52 -0.43 -66.68
C GLY A 69 43.54 0.50 -66.01
N ASP A 70 44.84 0.39 -66.23
CA ASP A 70 45.68 -0.63 -66.84
C ASP A 70 47.11 -0.16 -66.49
N GLY A 71 48.05 -1.06 -66.26
CA GLY A 71 49.36 -0.65 -65.72
C GLY A 71 50.35 -1.76 -65.39
N CYS A 72 50.34 -2.82 -66.19
CA CYS A 72 51.52 -3.48 -66.72
C CYS A 72 52.68 -3.93 -65.81
N LEU A 73 53.02 -5.22 -65.99
CA LEU A 73 54.38 -5.74 -66.25
C LEU A 73 55.30 -5.89 -64.99
N TRP A 74 55.89 -7.02 -64.59
CA TRP A 74 56.30 -8.33 -65.17
C TRP A 74 55.98 -9.43 -64.13
N GLY A 75 55.60 -10.67 -64.44
CA GLY A 75 56.13 -11.54 -65.48
C GLY A 75 57.31 -12.36 -64.95
N ALA A 76 57.05 -13.52 -64.32
CA ALA A 76 57.96 -14.65 -64.34
C ALA A 76 57.26 -15.95 -63.87
N VAL A 77 56.83 -16.69 -64.90
CA VAL A 77 56.50 -18.10 -64.91
C VAL A 77 57.66 -18.95 -64.38
N SER A 78 57.36 -19.97 -63.57
CA SER A 78 57.81 -21.38 -63.69
C SER A 78 57.19 -22.16 -62.52
N ARG A 79 56.15 -22.98 -62.71
CA ARG A 79 56.08 -24.29 -63.40
C ARG A 79 56.76 -25.42 -62.62
N ALA A 80 55.98 -26.50 -62.49
CA ALA A 80 56.35 -27.88 -62.22
C ALA A 80 56.67 -28.25 -60.76
N GLY A 81 56.16 -29.43 -60.37
CA GLY A 81 56.41 -30.02 -59.06
C GLY A 81 55.12 -30.51 -58.41
N GLU A 82 54.36 -31.39 -59.06
CA GLU A 82 54.48 -32.83 -58.75
C GLU A 82 54.24 -33.12 -57.27
N SER A 83 53.11 -33.77 -57.02
CA SER A 83 52.95 -34.79 -56.01
C SER A 83 54.28 -35.46 -55.67
N ARG A 84 54.89 -35.06 -54.56
CA ARG A 84 55.85 -35.89 -53.87
C ARG A 84 55.54 -35.78 -52.40
N ALA A 85 54.88 -36.82 -51.91
CA ALA A 85 55.15 -37.38 -50.61
C ALA A 85 56.69 -37.49 -50.46
N GLY A 86 57.29 -36.39 -50.03
CA GLY A 86 58.72 -36.22 -49.86
C GLY A 86 59.04 -36.66 -48.44
N GLN A 87 59.51 -37.89 -48.37
CA GLN A 87 60.34 -38.47 -47.33
C GLN A 87 60.83 -37.44 -46.31
N GLY A 88 60.26 -37.52 -45.11
CA GLY A 88 60.39 -36.52 -44.06
C GLY A 88 61.83 -36.26 -43.68
N SER A 89 62.20 -34.97 -43.71
CA SER A 89 63.27 -34.49 -42.85
C SER A 89 62.77 -34.58 -41.41
N PRO A 90 63.44 -35.33 -40.51
CA PRO A 90 63.01 -35.51 -39.14
C PRO A 90 63.06 -34.20 -38.32
N THR A 91 63.55 -33.09 -38.88
CA THR A 91 63.57 -31.78 -38.23
C THR A 91 62.32 -30.95 -38.49
N CYS A 92 61.66 -31.04 -39.65
CA CYS A 92 60.46 -30.25 -39.95
C CYS A 92 59.26 -30.63 -39.06
N TRP A 93 59.01 -31.93 -38.86
CA TRP A 93 57.96 -32.40 -37.97
C TRP A 93 58.23 -32.05 -36.51
N LYS A 94 59.51 -31.94 -36.11
CA LYS A 94 59.88 -31.44 -34.78
C LYS A 94 59.43 -30.01 -34.56
N TYR A 95 59.56 -29.12 -35.55
CA TYR A 95 59.10 -27.73 -35.42
C TYR A 95 57.56 -27.61 -35.43
N LEU A 96 56.86 -28.44 -36.20
CA LEU A 96 55.39 -28.49 -36.17
C LEU A 96 54.87 -28.98 -34.81
N LEU A 97 55.48 -30.03 -34.26
CA LEU A 97 55.19 -30.52 -32.91
C LEU A 97 55.51 -29.45 -31.84
N LEU A 98 56.62 -28.73 -31.98
CA LEU A 98 56.99 -27.63 -31.07
C LEU A 98 55.99 -26.46 -31.15
N GLY A 99 55.55 -26.10 -32.35
CA GLY A 99 54.56 -25.04 -32.56
C GLY A 99 53.20 -25.41 -31.98
N LEU A 100 52.74 -26.64 -32.21
CA LEU A 100 51.51 -27.17 -31.61
C LEU A 100 51.61 -27.24 -30.08
N LEU A 101 52.75 -27.65 -29.54
CA LEU A 101 53.01 -27.67 -28.10
C LEU A 101 52.95 -26.24 -27.54
N LEU A 102 53.55 -25.26 -28.22
CA LEU A 102 53.54 -23.86 -27.80
C LEU A 102 52.12 -23.27 -27.83
N THR A 103 51.36 -23.48 -28.89
CA THR A 103 49.97 -23.01 -28.97
C THR A 103 49.08 -23.70 -27.94
N CYS A 104 49.28 -25.00 -27.70
CA CYS A 104 48.60 -25.73 -26.63
C CYS A 104 48.92 -25.15 -25.25
N LEU A 105 50.19 -24.83 -24.97
CA LEU A 105 50.60 -24.22 -23.70
C LEU A 105 49.95 -22.83 -23.51
N LEU A 106 49.94 -22.00 -24.57
CA LEU A 106 49.28 -20.70 -24.57
C LEU A 106 47.77 -20.82 -24.32
N LEU A 107 47.11 -21.79 -24.96
CA LEU A 107 45.69 -22.07 -24.75
C LEU A 107 45.40 -22.51 -23.31
N GLY A 108 46.28 -23.33 -22.73
CA GLY A 108 46.23 -23.74 -21.33
C GLY A 108 46.32 -22.55 -20.37
N VAL A 109 47.29 -21.64 -20.59
CA VAL A 109 47.42 -20.42 -19.78
C VAL A 109 46.19 -19.53 -19.91
N ALA A 110 45.65 -19.36 -21.11
CA ALA A 110 44.42 -18.59 -21.33
C ALA A 110 43.21 -19.21 -20.62
N ALA A 111 43.05 -20.54 -20.69
CA ALA A 111 41.98 -21.26 -20.00
C ALA A 111 42.09 -21.15 -18.47
N ILE A 112 43.31 -21.25 -17.91
CA ILE A 112 43.55 -21.05 -16.48
C ILE A 112 43.25 -19.61 -16.08
N ALA A 113 43.69 -18.62 -16.87
CA ALA A 113 43.40 -17.21 -16.61
C ALA A 113 41.89 -16.91 -16.64
N LEU A 114 41.15 -17.47 -17.61
CA LEU A 114 39.69 -17.40 -17.68
C LEU A 114 39.03 -18.08 -16.47
N GLY A 115 39.53 -19.25 -16.05
CA GLY A 115 39.05 -19.96 -14.87
C GLY A 115 39.19 -19.16 -13.58
N VAL A 116 40.33 -18.48 -13.37
CA VAL A 116 40.54 -17.62 -12.20
C VAL A 116 39.59 -16.42 -12.22
N ARG A 117 39.34 -15.82 -13.39
CA ARG A 117 38.38 -14.71 -13.54
C ARG A 117 36.94 -15.15 -13.28
N TYR A 118 36.56 -16.33 -13.78
CA TYR A 118 35.25 -16.92 -13.49
C TYR A 118 35.09 -17.20 -12.00
N LEU A 119 36.13 -17.76 -11.35
CA LEU A 119 36.12 -18.02 -9.92
C LEU A 119 35.94 -16.72 -9.12
N GLN A 120 36.66 -15.66 -9.49
CA GLN A 120 36.55 -14.35 -8.84
C GLN A 120 35.13 -13.77 -8.95
N VAL A 121 34.52 -13.81 -10.14
CA VAL A 121 33.14 -13.34 -10.35
C VAL A 121 32.14 -14.21 -9.60
N SER A 122 32.36 -15.53 -9.55
CA SER A 122 31.49 -16.45 -8.79
C SER A 122 31.53 -16.16 -7.29
N GLN A 123 32.70 -15.81 -6.74
CA GLN A 123 32.84 -15.38 -5.35
C GLN A 123 32.11 -14.06 -5.11
N GLN A 124 32.25 -13.08 -6.01
CA GLN A 124 31.55 -11.80 -5.90
C GLN A 124 30.02 -11.98 -5.92
N LEU A 125 29.50 -12.84 -6.81
CA LEU A 125 28.08 -13.17 -6.86
C LEU A 125 27.62 -13.93 -5.61
N GLN A 126 28.46 -14.78 -5.05
CA GLN A 126 28.14 -15.50 -3.83
C GLN A 126 28.06 -14.56 -2.61
N HIS A 127 28.92 -13.54 -2.54
CA HIS A 127 28.86 -12.53 -1.50
C HIS A 127 27.60 -11.67 -1.62
N THR A 128 27.23 -11.24 -2.82
CA THR A 128 25.99 -10.46 -3.04
C THR A 128 24.75 -11.31 -2.80
N SER A 129 24.74 -12.58 -3.22
CA SER A 129 23.66 -13.51 -2.91
C SER A 129 23.45 -13.63 -1.41
N ARG A 130 24.52 -13.85 -0.62
CA ARG A 130 24.41 -13.93 0.85
C ARG A 130 23.84 -12.64 1.46
N ALA A 131 24.24 -11.48 0.97
CA ALA A 131 23.70 -10.20 1.43
C ALA A 131 22.22 -10.03 1.06
N LEU A 132 21.83 -10.42 -0.15
CA LEU A 132 20.43 -10.43 -0.59
C LEU A 132 19.59 -11.44 0.21
N ASP A 133 20.12 -12.62 0.50
CA ASP A 133 19.44 -13.63 1.31
C ASP A 133 19.24 -13.15 2.76
N ALA A 134 20.24 -12.46 3.34
CA ALA A 134 20.13 -11.86 4.66
C ALA A 134 19.07 -10.74 4.68
N THR A 135 19.06 -9.86 3.69
CA THR A 135 18.04 -8.79 3.61
C THR A 135 16.65 -9.35 3.33
N ASN A 136 16.54 -10.34 2.44
CA ASN A 136 15.28 -10.98 2.12
C ASN A 136 14.70 -11.73 3.33
N SER A 137 15.52 -12.48 4.07
CA SER A 137 15.10 -13.15 5.29
C SER A 137 14.68 -12.16 6.38
N SER A 138 15.43 -11.06 6.56
CA SER A 138 15.05 -9.97 7.47
C SER A 138 13.71 -9.34 7.08
N LEU A 139 13.49 -9.01 5.81
CA LEU A 139 12.24 -8.43 5.31
C LEU A 139 11.06 -9.41 5.47
N ARG A 140 11.26 -10.70 5.15
CA ARG A 140 10.24 -11.73 5.38
C ARG A 140 9.88 -11.84 6.86
N LEU A 141 10.86 -11.76 7.75
CA LEU A 141 10.64 -11.81 9.18
C LEU A 141 9.87 -10.57 9.67
N GLN A 142 10.25 -9.39 9.19
CA GLN A 142 9.54 -8.14 9.47
C GLN A 142 8.09 -8.17 8.98
N LEU A 143 7.85 -8.68 7.76
CA LEU A 143 6.49 -8.85 7.22
C LEU A 143 5.66 -9.83 8.04
N ARG A 144 6.25 -10.95 8.50
CA ARG A 144 5.57 -11.91 9.37
C ARG A 144 5.23 -11.31 10.74
N LEU A 145 6.12 -10.50 11.31
CA LEU A 145 5.86 -9.80 12.56
C LEU A 145 4.75 -8.77 12.39
N GLN A 146 4.80 -7.95 11.35
CA GLN A 146 3.76 -6.96 11.07
C GLN A 146 2.41 -7.61 10.77
N SER A 147 2.37 -8.70 10.00
CA SER A 147 1.11 -9.41 9.74
C SER A 147 0.53 -10.02 11.01
N ALA A 148 1.36 -10.57 11.90
CA ALA A 148 0.91 -11.06 13.21
C ALA A 148 0.39 -9.92 14.10
N GLN A 149 1.06 -8.76 14.10
CA GLN A 149 0.64 -7.57 14.85
C GLN A 149 -0.69 -7.02 14.34
N LEU A 150 -0.85 -6.87 13.02
CA LEU A 150 -2.10 -6.42 12.42
C LEU A 150 -3.23 -7.41 12.70
N GLY A 151 -2.97 -8.72 12.57
CA GLY A 151 -3.97 -9.74 12.90
C GLY A 151 -4.33 -9.79 14.39
N GLN A 152 -3.45 -9.34 15.28
CA GLN A 152 -3.75 -9.19 16.70
C GLN A 152 -4.61 -7.94 16.96
N GLN A 153 -4.23 -6.78 16.40
CA GLN A 153 -5.03 -5.56 16.48
C GLN A 153 -6.43 -5.75 15.90
N GLU A 154 -6.56 -6.46 14.78
CA GLU A 154 -7.85 -6.75 14.20
C GLU A 154 -8.74 -7.56 15.15
N ARG A 155 -8.15 -8.56 15.85
CA ARG A 155 -8.88 -9.33 16.86
C ARG A 155 -9.32 -8.48 18.05
N GLU A 156 -8.47 -7.56 18.50
CA GLU A 156 -8.81 -6.61 19.58
C GLU A 156 -9.89 -5.61 19.16
N LEU A 157 -9.82 -5.09 17.93
CA LEU A 157 -10.87 -4.23 17.36
C LEU A 157 -12.19 -4.99 17.19
N GLN A 158 -12.15 -6.23 16.74
CA GLN A 158 -13.34 -7.08 16.69
C GLN A 158 -13.89 -7.38 18.09
N GLY A 159 -13.03 -7.59 19.08
CA GLY A 159 -13.41 -7.76 20.48
C GLY A 159 -14.14 -6.54 21.02
N SER A 160 -13.51 -5.36 20.94
CA SER A 160 -14.12 -4.09 21.39
C SER A 160 -15.41 -3.76 20.64
N ARG A 161 -15.50 -4.06 19.34
CA ARG A 161 -16.74 -3.90 18.57
C ARG A 161 -17.87 -4.79 19.09
N ARG A 162 -17.58 -6.02 19.49
CA ARG A 162 -18.58 -6.92 20.11
C ARG A 162 -19.01 -6.42 21.47
N GLU A 163 -18.08 -5.95 22.29
CA GLU A 163 -18.39 -5.33 23.59
C GLU A 163 -19.25 -4.08 23.44
N LEU A 164 -18.96 -3.22 22.44
CA LEU A 164 -19.79 -2.06 22.13
C LEU A 164 -21.20 -2.45 21.64
N ALA A 165 -21.33 -3.53 20.87
CA ALA A 165 -22.63 -4.04 20.47
C ALA A 165 -23.42 -4.57 21.69
N GLN A 166 -22.76 -5.31 22.59
CA GLN A 166 -23.38 -5.83 23.81
C GLN A 166 -23.81 -4.71 24.76
N THR A 167 -22.96 -3.72 25.00
CA THR A 167 -23.30 -2.56 25.85
C THR A 167 -24.45 -1.75 25.25
N ARG A 168 -24.51 -1.62 23.92
CA ARG A 168 -25.64 -0.97 23.23
C ARG A 168 -26.94 -1.74 23.41
N GLU A 169 -26.92 -3.07 23.31
CA GLU A 169 -28.09 -3.91 23.56
C GLU A 169 -28.55 -3.80 25.02
N ALA A 170 -27.62 -3.88 25.97
CA ALA A 170 -27.93 -3.72 27.40
C ALA A 170 -28.57 -2.36 27.69
N LEU A 171 -28.02 -1.28 27.13
CA LEU A 171 -28.59 0.06 27.26
C LEU A 171 -30.00 0.15 26.63
N GLN A 172 -30.22 -0.53 25.50
CA GLN A 172 -31.54 -0.56 24.87
C GLN A 172 -32.58 -1.30 25.73
N VAL A 173 -32.18 -2.37 26.40
CA VAL A 173 -33.03 -3.09 27.36
C VAL A 173 -33.33 -2.19 28.55
N GLU A 174 -32.31 -1.59 29.17
CA GLU A 174 -32.49 -0.68 30.30
C GLU A 174 -33.41 0.50 29.94
N GLN A 175 -33.29 1.03 28.72
CA GLN A 175 -34.16 2.09 28.22
C GLN A 175 -35.63 1.63 28.12
N ARG A 176 -35.89 0.41 27.65
CA ARG A 176 -37.24 -0.16 27.59
C ARG A 176 -37.81 -0.37 28.97
N ASP A 177 -37.01 -0.84 29.91
CA ASP A 177 -37.42 -1.05 31.30
C ASP A 177 -37.77 0.29 31.96
N CYS A 178 -36.92 1.31 31.79
CA CYS A 178 -37.21 2.67 32.24
C CYS A 178 -38.51 3.23 31.65
N GLN A 179 -38.78 2.96 30.37
CA GLN A 179 -40.04 3.36 29.74
C GLN A 179 -41.24 2.60 30.30
N ALA A 180 -41.10 1.31 30.57
CA ALA A 180 -42.16 0.49 31.17
C ALA A 180 -42.50 0.98 32.59
N VAL A 181 -41.47 1.22 33.43
CA VAL A 181 -41.64 1.79 34.77
C VAL A 181 -42.29 3.17 34.70
N ARG A 182 -41.89 4.01 33.72
CA ARG A 182 -42.52 5.32 33.52
C ARG A 182 -44.00 5.19 33.20
N LYS A 183 -44.40 4.27 32.32
CA LYS A 183 -45.82 4.01 32.01
C LYS A 183 -46.57 3.55 33.25
N GLN A 184 -46.02 2.56 33.96
CA GLN A 184 -46.61 2.07 35.21
C GLN A 184 -46.79 3.19 36.24
N SER A 185 -45.82 4.11 36.36
CA SER A 185 -45.93 5.26 37.26
C SER A 185 -47.05 6.23 36.85
N GLN A 186 -47.27 6.41 35.55
CA GLN A 186 -48.38 7.23 35.03
C GLN A 186 -49.73 6.57 35.30
N ASP A 187 -49.83 5.26 35.10
CA ASP A 187 -51.05 4.50 35.37
C ASP A 187 -51.40 4.52 36.87
N TRP A 188 -50.39 4.36 37.73
CA TRP A 188 -50.54 4.49 39.17
C TRP A 188 -51.02 5.89 39.58
N LEU A 189 -50.45 6.94 38.99
CA LEU A 189 -50.88 8.32 39.23
C LEU A 189 -52.32 8.57 38.77
N ALA A 190 -52.71 8.03 37.61
CA ALA A 190 -54.07 8.13 37.11
C ALA A 190 -55.07 7.42 38.04
N GLY A 191 -54.75 6.19 38.48
CA GLY A 191 -55.59 5.47 39.44
C GLY A 191 -55.67 6.15 40.81
N TRP A 192 -54.59 6.80 41.25
CA TRP A 192 -54.60 7.62 42.46
C TRP A 192 -55.50 8.85 42.34
N GLU A 193 -55.49 9.56 41.21
CA GLU A 193 -56.41 10.68 41.00
C GLU A 193 -57.86 10.21 40.87
N GLU A 194 -58.13 9.09 40.21
CA GLU A 194 -59.49 8.52 40.13
C GLU A 194 -60.04 8.15 41.51
N THR A 195 -59.23 7.49 42.35
CA THR A 195 -59.63 7.13 43.72
C THR A 195 -59.84 8.36 44.60
N LYS A 196 -59.02 9.39 44.44
CA LYS A 196 -59.18 10.68 45.13
C LYS A 196 -60.45 11.42 44.70
N GLU A 197 -60.80 11.38 43.41
CA GLU A 197 -62.08 11.90 42.93
C GLU A 197 -63.27 11.11 43.47
N ALA A 198 -63.20 9.77 43.45
CA ALA A 198 -64.23 8.91 44.02
C ALA A 198 -64.43 9.20 45.51
N LEU A 199 -63.35 9.39 46.27
CA LEU A 199 -63.40 9.78 47.67
C LEU A 199 -64.09 11.13 47.86
N ARG A 200 -63.80 12.14 47.02
CA ARG A 200 -64.52 13.42 47.05
C ARG A 200 -66.00 13.27 46.78
N ARG A 201 -66.39 12.43 45.81
CA ARG A 201 -67.80 12.16 45.49
C ARG A 201 -68.53 11.51 46.68
N GLU A 202 -67.92 10.50 47.29
CA GLU A 202 -68.41 9.88 48.52
C GLU A 202 -68.54 10.90 49.66
N GLU A 203 -67.54 11.77 49.84
CA GLU A 203 -67.60 12.80 50.87
C GLU A 203 -68.75 13.79 50.64
N THR A 204 -68.98 14.21 49.38
CA THR A 204 -70.15 15.05 49.04
C THR A 204 -71.47 14.33 49.29
N GLN A 205 -71.57 13.04 48.99
CA GLN A 205 -72.76 12.24 49.29
C GLN A 205 -72.98 12.10 50.80
N ARG A 206 -71.92 11.87 51.58
CA ARG A 206 -72.00 11.82 53.04
C ARG A 206 -72.51 13.13 53.62
N ARG A 207 -72.01 14.28 53.13
CA ARG A 207 -72.50 15.59 53.55
C ARG A 207 -73.98 15.77 53.21
N ASP A 208 -74.42 15.40 52.00
CA ASP A 208 -75.85 15.48 51.63
C ASP A 208 -76.74 14.61 52.53
N VAL A 209 -76.33 13.37 52.81
CA VAL A 209 -77.06 12.47 53.72
C VAL A 209 -77.08 13.01 55.14
N GLU A 210 -75.97 13.58 55.61
CA GLU A 210 -75.88 14.16 56.95
C GLU A 210 -76.73 15.42 57.09
N GLU A 211 -76.78 16.28 56.07
CA GLU A 211 -77.72 17.40 56.00
C GLU A 211 -79.18 16.91 56.02
N ARG A 212 -79.51 15.85 55.27
CA ARG A 212 -80.84 15.24 55.32
C ARG A 212 -81.18 14.74 56.71
N LEU A 213 -80.26 14.05 57.37
CA LEU A 213 -80.44 13.56 58.74
C LEU A 213 -80.61 14.71 59.73
N ASN A 214 -79.84 15.80 59.60
CA ASN A 214 -79.99 16.98 60.43
C ASN A 214 -81.34 17.67 60.18
N ARG A 215 -81.78 17.80 58.92
CA ARG A 215 -83.12 18.30 58.59
C ARG A 215 -84.22 17.48 59.28
N TRP A 216 -84.14 16.14 59.21
CA TRP A 216 -85.07 15.25 59.92
C TRP A 216 -84.98 15.38 61.44
N ARG A 217 -83.77 15.56 61.98
CA ARG A 217 -83.56 15.73 63.42
C ARG A 217 -84.14 17.05 63.91
N ASP A 218 -84.02 18.13 63.15
CA ASP A 218 -84.52 19.45 63.52
C ASP A 218 -86.04 19.53 63.38
N THR A 219 -86.67 18.79 62.45
CA THR A 219 -88.14 18.63 62.44
C THR A 219 -88.65 17.77 63.61
N LEU A 220 -87.81 16.92 64.19
CA LEU A 220 -88.14 16.06 65.33
C LEU A 220 -87.74 16.64 66.70
N LYS A 221 -87.01 17.76 66.76
CA LYS A 221 -86.75 18.45 68.03
C LYS A 221 -88.01 19.21 68.46
N PRO A 222 -88.62 18.87 69.61
CA PRO A 222 -89.76 19.61 70.13
C PRO A 222 -89.32 20.97 70.71
N LEU A 223 -90.21 21.96 70.61
CA LEU A 223 -90.17 23.23 71.34
C LEU A 223 -90.06 23.03 72.86
#